data_AF-A0A1Z1WQF6-F1
#
_entry.id   AF-A0A1Z1WQF6-F1
#
_cell.length_a   1.000
_cell.length_b   1.000
_cell.length_c   1.000
_cell.angle_alpha   90.00
_cell.angle_beta   90.00
_cell.angle_gamma   90.00
#
_symmetry.space_group_name_H-M   'P 1'
#
loop_
_entity.id
_entity.type
_entity.pdbx_description
1 polymer ?
#
loop_
_entity_poly.entity_id
_entity_poly.type
_entity_poly.pdbx_seq_one_letter_code
_entity_poly.pdbx_strand_id
1 'polypeptide(L)'
;MRALLHPWVPSGKPAPPEGKLLLGSCGRTLSEEDVLDHPSAIHLMTEDTCWQSAVLDWWLRRPRPWRTEARQYWRREGRRLREERLRLREAAARALDASG
;
A
#
# COMPACT_ATOMS: atom_id res chain seq x y z
N MET A 1 -3.47 -21.31 -11.03
CA MET A 1 -2.82 -20.11 -10.47
C MET A 1 -3.75 -19.40 -9.49
N ARG A 2 -3.83 -19.93 -8.26
CA ARG A 2 -4.55 -19.35 -7.13
C ARG A 2 -3.51 -18.66 -6.24
N ALA A 3 -2.94 -17.55 -6.72
CA ALA A 3 -2.40 -16.51 -5.84
C ALA A 3 -3.49 -15.45 -5.79
N LEU A 4 -4.55 -15.79 -5.04
CA LEU A 4 -5.56 -14.82 -4.68
C LEU A 4 -4.81 -13.71 -3.96
N LEU A 5 -4.74 -12.54 -4.59
CA LEU A 5 -4.67 -11.28 -3.87
C LEU A 5 -5.68 -11.42 -2.75
N HIS A 6 -5.18 -11.65 -1.54
CA HIS A 6 -6.02 -11.80 -0.37
C HIS A 6 -6.99 -10.62 -0.39
N PRO A 7 -8.31 -10.85 -0.42
CA PRO A 7 -9.24 -9.79 -0.04
C PRO A 7 -8.71 -9.29 1.29
N TRP A 8 -8.46 -7.98 1.42
CA TRP A 8 -7.89 -7.34 2.61
C TRP A 8 -8.08 -8.23 3.86
N VAL A 9 -7.05 -9.02 4.15
CA VAL A 9 -6.91 -9.65 5.45
C VAL A 9 -6.12 -8.57 6.16
N PRO A 10 -6.58 -7.97 7.28
CA PRO A 10 -5.64 -7.36 8.17
C PRO A 10 -4.67 -8.50 8.42
N SER A 11 -3.44 -8.37 7.88
CA SER A 11 -2.38 -9.33 8.18
C SER A 11 -2.55 -9.66 9.65
N GLY A 12 -2.53 -10.92 10.10
CA GLY A 12 -2.74 -11.26 11.51
C GLY A 12 -1.79 -10.55 12.50
N LYS A 13 -1.01 -9.58 12.03
CA LYS A 13 -0.51 -8.44 12.76
C LYS A 13 -1.67 -7.68 13.45
N PRO A 14 -1.63 -7.57 14.78
CA PRO A 14 -2.60 -6.75 15.51
C PRO A 14 -2.57 -5.32 15.00
N ALA A 15 -3.66 -4.58 15.27
CA ALA A 15 -3.63 -3.12 15.15
C ALA A 15 -2.34 -2.59 15.81
N PRO A 16 -1.69 -1.57 15.22
CA PRO A 16 -0.54 -0.97 15.88
C PRO A 16 -0.92 -0.62 17.33
N PRO A 17 -0.06 -0.86 18.31
CA PRO A 17 -0.31 -0.36 19.66
C PRO A 17 -0.52 1.17 19.60
N GLU A 18 -1.24 1.72 20.57
CA GLU A 18 -1.52 3.16 20.65
C GLU A 18 -0.23 3.98 20.43
N GLY A 19 -0.34 5.08 19.67
CA GLY A 19 0.80 5.91 19.29
C GLY A 19 1.64 5.40 18.11
N LYS A 20 1.15 4.40 17.36
CA LYS A 20 1.83 3.89 16.16
C LYS A 20 0.96 3.91 14.90
N LEU A 21 1.57 4.30 13.78
CA LEU A 21 0.91 4.51 12.48
C LEU A 21 1.38 3.46 11.46
N LEU A 22 0.48 2.90 10.66
CA LEU A 22 0.79 1.82 9.72
C LEU A 22 0.99 2.34 8.29
N LEU A 23 2.13 2.00 7.67
CA LEU A 23 2.34 2.06 6.22
C LEU A 23 1.92 0.73 5.61
N GLY A 24 0.66 0.62 5.20
CA GLY A 24 0.03 -0.65 4.84
C GLY A 24 0.54 -1.25 3.53
N SER A 25 1.03 -0.43 2.58
CA SER A 25 1.66 -0.95 1.36
C SER A 25 2.98 -1.71 1.67
N CYS A 26 3.67 -1.27 2.72
CA CYS A 26 4.96 -1.76 3.17
C CYS A 26 4.83 -2.84 4.26
N GLY A 27 3.77 -2.78 5.07
CA GLY A 27 3.61 -3.58 6.28
C GLY A 27 4.55 -3.14 7.42
N ARG A 28 5.01 -1.88 7.38
CA ARG A 28 5.86 -1.22 8.38
C ARG A 28 5.00 -0.32 9.27
N THR A 29 5.45 -0.11 10.49
CA THR A 29 4.78 0.75 11.47
C THR A 29 5.74 1.85 11.90
N LEU A 30 5.26 3.08 11.97
CA LEU A 30 5.94 4.27 12.46
C LEU A 30 5.47 4.58 13.88
N SER A 31 6.37 5.04 14.74
CA SER A 31 6.02 5.68 16.00
C SER A 31 5.60 7.14 15.78
N GLU A 32 4.97 7.75 16.78
CA GLU A 32 4.72 9.20 16.77
C GLU A 32 6.04 10.00 16.70
N GLU A 33 7.08 9.54 17.39
CA GLU A 33 8.43 10.13 17.35
C GLU A 33 9.01 10.10 15.93
N ASP A 34 8.90 8.98 15.21
CA ASP A 34 9.37 8.87 13.81
C ASP A 34 8.68 9.90 12.90
N VAL A 35 7.41 10.23 13.18
CA VAL A 35 6.63 11.19 12.40
C VAL A 35 7.03 12.63 12.72
N LEU A 36 7.34 12.91 13.99
CA LEU A 36 7.81 14.23 14.43
C LEU A 36 9.23 14.51 13.94
N ASP A 37 10.11 13.51 13.98
CA ASP A 37 11.51 13.64 13.53
C ASP A 37 11.63 13.69 12.00
N HIS A 38 10.66 13.12 11.29
CA HIS A 38 10.64 13.10 9.83
C HIS A 38 9.30 13.62 9.28
N PRO A 39 9.19 14.93 9.01
CA PRO A 39 8.00 15.51 8.38
C PRO A 39 7.61 14.85 7.03
N SER A 40 8.59 14.25 6.33
CA SER A 40 8.35 13.44 5.12
C SER A 40 7.54 12.16 5.38
N ALA A 41 7.49 11.67 6.61
CA ALA A 41 6.71 10.50 7.00
C ALA A 41 5.20 10.75 6.82
N ILE A 42 4.71 11.95 7.13
CA ILE A 42 3.29 12.34 6.92
C ILE A 42 2.93 12.27 5.43
N HIS A 43 3.83 12.78 4.58
CA HIS A 43 3.63 12.73 3.14
C HIS A 43 3.56 11.28 2.64
N LEU A 44 4.52 10.45 3.07
CA LEU A 44 4.56 9.03 2.72
C LEU A 44 3.30 8.27 3.20
N MET A 45 2.80 8.58 4.39
CA MET A 45 1.55 8.02 4.90
C MET A 45 0.33 8.43 4.07
N THR A 46 0.30 9.68 3.62
CA THR A 46 -0.77 10.17 2.75
C THR A 46 -0.74 9.44 1.41
N GLU A 47 0.43 9.31 0.80
CA GLU A 47 0.59 8.56 -0.45
C GLU A 47 0.22 7.08 -0.29
N ASP A 48 0.63 6.45 0.82
CA ASP A 48 0.27 5.07 1.15
C ASP A 48 -1.26 4.90 1.27
N THR A 49 -1.93 5.84 1.94
CA THR A 49 -3.40 5.85 2.10
C THR A 49 -4.10 5.99 0.75
N CYS A 50 -3.67 6.96 -0.08
CA CYS A 50 -4.21 7.14 -1.43
C CYS A 50 -4.01 5.88 -2.29
N TRP A 51 -2.84 5.25 -2.22
CA TRP A 51 -2.56 4.01 -2.91
C TRP A 51 -3.46 2.86 -2.44
N GLN A 52 -3.70 2.72 -1.13
CA GLN A 52 -4.61 1.71 -0.59
C GLN A 52 -6.03 1.90 -1.11
N SER A 53 -6.54 3.14 -1.12
CA SER A 53 -7.85 3.46 -1.69
C SER A 53 -7.93 3.10 -3.18
N ALA A 54 -6.89 3.43 -3.95
CA ALA A 54 -6.83 3.09 -5.38
C ALA A 54 -6.81 1.57 -5.63
N VAL A 55 -6.09 0.80 -4.80
CA VAL A 55 -6.09 -0.66 -4.87
C VAL A 55 -7.46 -1.26 -4.57
N LEU A 56 -8.15 -0.73 -3.55
CA LEU A 56 -9.49 -1.17 -3.20
C LEU A 56 -10.47 -0.91 -4.34
N ASP A 57 -10.48 0.30 -4.88
CA ASP A 57 -11.31 0.68 -6.03
C ASP A 57 -11.03 -0.21 -7.26
N TRP A 58 -9.75 -0.38 -7.61
CA TRP A 58 -9.33 -1.28 -8.69
C TRP A 58 -9.83 -2.71 -8.49
N TRP A 59 -9.73 -3.25 -7.28
CA TRP A 59 -10.19 -4.60 -6.98
C TRP A 59 -11.71 -4.74 -7.10
N LEU A 60 -12.47 -3.76 -6.60
CA LEU A 60 -13.93 -3.73 -6.68
C LEU A 60 -14.43 -3.61 -8.12
N ARG A 61 -13.69 -2.92 -8.99
CA ARG A 61 -14.01 -2.78 -10.43
C ARG A 61 -13.65 -3.99 -11.28
N ARG A 62 -13.34 -5.15 -10.69
CA ARG A 62 -12.89 -6.33 -11.45
C ARG A 62 -13.91 -6.75 -12.53
N PRO A 63 -13.54 -6.72 -13.82
CA PRO A 63 -14.46 -7.04 -14.89
C PRO A 63 -14.73 -8.55 -14.99
N ARG A 64 -15.90 -8.88 -15.55
CA ARG A 64 -16.33 -10.26 -15.80
C ARG A 64 -15.35 -11.01 -16.73
N PRO A 65 -15.22 -12.34 -16.60
CA PRO A 65 -14.19 -13.10 -17.31
C PRO A 65 -14.18 -12.96 -18.83
N TRP A 66 -15.36 -12.78 -19.45
CA TRP A 66 -15.57 -12.69 -20.90
C TRP A 66 -15.33 -11.29 -21.50
N ARG A 67 -15.18 -10.24 -20.68
CA ARG A 67 -14.88 -8.89 -21.16
C ARG A 67 -13.36 -8.72 -21.34
N THR A 68 -12.82 -9.31 -22.40
CA THR A 68 -11.37 -9.46 -22.62
C THR A 68 -10.61 -8.14 -22.59
N GLU A 69 -11.08 -7.11 -23.29
CA GLU A 69 -10.41 -5.79 -23.32
C GLU A 69 -10.42 -5.10 -21.96
N ALA A 70 -11.58 -5.07 -21.29
CA ALA A 70 -11.71 -4.52 -19.95
C ALA A 70 -10.78 -5.26 -18.96
N ARG A 71 -10.65 -6.59 -19.10
CA ARG A 71 -9.69 -7.37 -18.30
C ARG A 71 -8.23 -7.03 -18.61
N GLN A 72 -7.88 -6.75 -19.86
CA GLN A 72 -6.53 -6.31 -20.20
C GLN A 72 -6.22 -4.95 -19.57
N TYR A 73 -7.16 -3.99 -19.65
CA TYR A 73 -7.04 -2.70 -18.98
C TYR A 73 -6.90 -2.86 -17.46
N TRP A 74 -7.80 -3.61 -16.83
CA TRP A 74 -7.75 -3.92 -15.40
C TRP A 74 -6.41 -4.55 -14.98
N ARG A 75 -5.85 -5.45 -15.80
CA ARG A 75 -4.52 -6.04 -15.55
C ARG A 75 -3.38 -5.02 -15.68
N ARG A 76 -3.45 -4.10 -16.65
CA ARG A 76 -2.47 -3.00 -16.83
C ARG A 76 -2.47 -2.08 -15.62
N GLU A 77 -3.65 -1.64 -15.20
CA GLU A 77 -3.84 -0.82 -14.01
C GLU A 77 -3.26 -1.51 -12.76
N GLY A 78 -3.57 -2.80 -12.57
CA GLY A 78 -3.00 -3.58 -11.47
C GLY A 78 -1.49 -3.76 -11.52
N ARG A 79 -0.84 -3.69 -12.70
CA ARG A 79 0.63 -3.67 -12.80
C ARG A 79 1.19 -2.33 -12.33
N ARG A 80 0.61 -1.22 -12.80
CA ARG A 80 0.99 0.13 -12.36
C ARG A 80 0.87 0.28 -10.83
N LEU A 81 -0.24 -0.17 -10.24
CA LEU A 81 -0.40 -0.14 -8.78
C LEU A 81 0.66 -0.96 -8.04
N ARG A 82 1.13 -2.08 -8.60
CA ARG A 82 2.23 -2.85 -8.02
C ARG A 82 3.57 -2.14 -8.14
N GLU A 83 3.83 -1.42 -9.23
CA GLU A 83 5.03 -0.60 -9.38
C GLU A 83 5.03 0.58 -8.40
N GLU A 84 3.88 1.25 -8.23
CA GLU A 84 3.70 2.31 -7.23
C GLU A 84 3.95 1.79 -5.81
N ARG A 85 3.48 0.57 -5.49
CA ARG A 85 3.80 -0.09 -4.21
C ARG A 85 5.30 -0.26 -3.98
N LEU A 86 6.07 -0.62 -5.02
CA LEU A 86 7.51 -0.78 -4.90
C LEU A 86 8.19 0.56 -4.62
N ARG A 87 7.76 1.63 -5.31
CA ARG A 87 8.27 2.99 -5.06
C ARG A 87 7.99 3.46 -3.64
N LEU A 88 6.78 3.24 -3.13
CA LEU A 88 6.43 3.56 -1.73
C LEU A 88 7.29 2.79 -0.74
N ARG A 89 7.57 1.51 -1.01
CA ARG A 89 8.47 0.69 -0.18
C ARG A 89 9.89 1.22 -0.15
N GLU A 90 10.44 1.60 -1.30
CA GLU A 90 11.78 2.17 -1.39
C GLU A 90 11.86 3.55 -0.72
N ALA A 91 10.83 4.38 -0.89
CA ALA A 91 10.74 5.68 -0.21
C ALA A 91 10.66 5.49 1.31
N ALA A 92 9.85 4.54 1.78
CA ALA A 92 9.77 4.17 3.20
C ALA A 92 11.09 3.65 3.75
N ALA A 93 11.82 2.83 2.99
CA ALA A 93 13.14 2.36 3.41
C ALA A 93 14.11 3.53 3.56
N ARG A 94 14.25 4.38 2.55
CA ARG A 94 15.14 5.56 2.61
C ARG A 94 14.80 6.51 3.75
N ALA A 95 13.51 6.76 3.99
CA ALA A 95 13.07 7.70 5.02
C ALA A 95 13.35 7.18 6.45
N LEU A 96 13.31 5.86 6.65
CA LEU A 96 13.47 5.24 7.98
C LEU A 96 14.88 4.74 8.27
N ASP A 97 15.64 4.38 7.23
CA ASP A 97 17.02 3.94 7.37
C ASP A 97 17.97 5.16 7.51
N ALA A 98 17.52 6.37 7.13
CA ALA A 98 18.23 7.63 7.40
C ALA A 98 18.09 8.12 8.85
N SER A 99 17.31 7.40 9.66
CA SER A 99 17.00 7.71 11.07
C SER A 99 17.82 6.86 12.05
N GLY A 100 18.69 5.97 11.55
CA GLY A 100 19.55 5.08 12.32
C GLY A 100 20.96 5.61 12.51
#